data_AF-A0A3M1SFF4-F1
#
_entry.id   AF-A0A3M1SFF4-F1
#
_cell.length_a   1.000
_cell.length_b   1.000
_cell.length_c   1.000
_cell.angle_alpha   90.00
_cell.angle_beta   90.00
_cell.angle_gamma   90.00
#
_symmetry.space_group_name_H-M   'P 1'
#
loop_
_entity.id
_entity.type
_entity.pdbx_description
1 polymer ?
#
loop_
_entity_poly.entity_id
_entity_poly.type
_entity_poly.pdbx_seq_one_letter_code
_entity_poly.pdbx_strand_id
1 'polypeptide(L)'
;MYNNVSFNHHKHGEFGDTSLADVRDLVILGFRKIHRNVLFNEHTLVCNNIARLGHFINGDELPCRAENNLNVSRAAQKTLRDAENWDFRPRLDAGIVDAGRVLTSQDKPDTDTPLVPLIYLGEAPDIGAYEHGAQSYWIPGRQDVLPSTPVPPDGAIGVKPTADLMFLPGLAAGEHVVYLGTSPESMAKRTVLSDTNIFTPGHLNPGRTYYWRVDAVRDGETRPGPTWKFTVASQ
;
A
#
# COMPACT_ATOMS: atom_id res chain seq x y z
N MET A 1 5.16 -9.44 19.25
CA MET A 1 6.53 -9.22 18.74
C MET A 1 6.43 -8.05 17.78
N TYR A 2 6.80 -6.86 18.25
CA TYR A 2 6.52 -5.60 17.57
C TYR A 2 7.80 -4.77 17.50
N ASN A 3 7.90 -4.01 16.41
CA ASN A 3 8.69 -2.80 16.22
C ASN A 3 10.21 -2.96 16.03
N ASN A 4 10.70 -2.35 14.96
CA ASN A 4 11.69 -1.27 15.05
C ASN A 4 11.65 -0.40 13.78
N VAL A 5 11.10 0.81 13.92
CA VAL A 5 11.53 1.99 13.18
C VAL A 5 11.92 3.00 14.24
N SER A 6 13.18 3.43 14.24
CA SER A 6 13.68 4.44 15.17
C SER A 6 13.54 5.81 14.54
N PHE A 7 12.77 6.70 15.18
CA PHE A 7 12.90 8.14 15.00
C PHE A 7 13.25 8.74 16.36
N ASN A 8 14.33 9.53 16.43
CA ASN A 8 14.54 10.44 17.54
C ASN A 8 14.96 11.83 17.04
N HIS A 9 14.34 12.83 17.67
CA HIS A 9 14.16 14.20 17.24
C HIS A 9 15.45 15.04 17.12
N HIS A 10 15.53 15.89 16.08
CA HIS A 10 15.24 17.32 16.25
C HIS A 10 15.23 18.10 14.91
N LYS A 11 14.09 18.80 14.71
CA LYS A 11 13.85 20.04 13.97
C LYS A 11 14.08 20.07 12.45
N HIS A 12 12.93 20.18 11.77
CA HIS A 12 12.66 20.65 10.41
C HIS A 12 13.08 19.75 9.23
N GLY A 13 12.08 19.19 8.57
CA GLY A 13 12.20 18.47 7.31
C GLY A 13 10.97 17.60 7.09
N GLU A 14 10.00 18.10 6.33
CA GLU A 14 8.85 17.34 5.86
C GLU A 14 9.36 16.22 4.94
N PHE A 15 9.16 14.96 5.33
CA PHE A 15 9.35 13.81 4.46
C PHE A 15 7.99 13.14 4.26
N GLY A 16 7.40 13.40 3.10
CA GLY A 16 6.26 12.64 2.59
C GLY A 16 6.76 11.30 2.11
N ASP A 17 6.90 10.37 3.05
CA ASP A 17 7.28 9.00 2.78
C ASP A 17 6.06 8.11 3.08
N THR A 18 5.32 7.76 2.04
CA THR A 18 4.19 6.84 2.12
C THR A 18 4.54 5.53 1.42
N SER A 19 5.54 4.82 1.96
CA SER A 19 5.72 3.38 1.76
C SER A 19 5.72 2.70 3.12
N LEU A 20 4.63 2.86 3.86
CA LEU A 20 4.42 2.13 5.09
C LEU A 20 3.58 0.89 4.79
N ALA A 21 3.99 0.03 3.84
CA ALA A 21 3.39 -1.27 3.61
C ALA A 21 4.27 -2.42 4.12
N ASP A 22 3.87 -2.98 5.26
CA ASP A 22 4.55 -4.01 6.05
C ASP A 22 6.04 -3.73 6.35
N VAL A 23 6.65 -4.56 7.19
CA VAL A 23 8.08 -4.50 7.54
C VAL A 23 8.98 -4.90 6.34
N ARG A 24 8.49 -4.76 5.10
CA ARG A 24 9.03 -5.40 3.90
C ARG A 24 9.33 -4.42 2.76
N ASP A 25 8.69 -3.26 2.74
CA ASP A 25 8.95 -2.21 1.76
C ASP A 25 9.97 -1.22 2.33
N LEU A 26 11.22 -1.65 2.21
CA LEU A 26 12.37 -1.04 2.86
C LEU A 26 12.73 0.33 2.25
N VAL A 27 12.58 1.40 3.02
CA VAL A 27 13.35 2.63 2.84
C VAL A 27 14.64 2.53 3.66
N ILE A 28 15.78 2.16 3.06
CA ILE A 28 17.08 2.25 3.73
C ILE A 28 17.53 3.72 3.75
N LEU A 29 17.12 4.45 4.78
CA LEU A 29 17.82 5.70 5.14
C LEU A 29 19.08 5.34 5.93
N GLY A 30 20.17 5.06 5.20
CA GLY A 30 21.49 4.90 5.78
C GLY A 30 22.02 6.23 6.30
N PHE A 31 21.71 6.60 7.55
CA PHE A 31 22.30 7.77 8.19
C PHE A 31 23.60 7.41 8.91
N ARG A 32 24.75 7.73 8.32
CA ARG A 32 25.96 7.95 9.13
C ARG A 32 25.87 9.34 9.76
N LYS A 33 25.79 9.41 11.09
CA LYS A 33 25.62 10.68 11.82
C LYS A 33 26.90 11.53 11.83
N ILE A 34 26.88 12.60 11.02
CA ILE A 34 27.17 14.03 11.32
C ILE A 34 28.35 14.37 12.27
N HIS A 35 29.48 14.81 11.67
CA HIS A 35 30.24 15.95 12.19
C HIS A 35 30.94 16.76 11.09
N ARG A 36 30.69 18.08 11.10
CA ARG A 36 31.42 19.21 10.48
C ARG A 36 32.18 18.93 9.18
N ASN A 37 31.53 19.35 8.09
CA ASN A 37 32.10 19.76 6.79
C ASN A 37 32.49 18.65 5.81
N VAL A 38 31.47 18.15 5.10
CA VAL A 38 31.45 17.38 3.83
C VAL A 38 30.95 15.94 4.04
N LEU A 39 29.64 15.71 3.80
CA LEU A 39 29.05 14.36 3.67
C LEU A 39 27.86 14.41 2.70
N PHE A 40 28.00 13.79 1.53
CA PHE A 40 26.90 13.49 0.62
C PHE A 40 26.25 12.16 1.02
N ASN A 41 24.97 11.96 0.71
CA ASN A 41 24.24 10.69 0.84
C ASN A 41 24.65 9.66 -0.23
N GLU A 42 25.90 9.72 -0.73
CA GLU A 42 26.34 9.09 -1.98
C GLU A 42 26.30 7.56 -1.92
N HIS A 43 26.32 7.01 -0.70
CA HIS A 43 26.23 5.59 -0.43
C HIS A 43 24.82 5.13 -0.05
N THR A 44 23.85 6.04 0.06
CA THR A 44 22.45 5.68 0.22
C THR A 44 21.94 5.12 -1.10
N LEU A 45 21.30 3.94 -1.05
CA LEU A 45 20.53 3.42 -2.17
C LEU A 45 19.07 3.81 -1.98
N VAL A 46 18.49 4.42 -3.00
CA VAL A 46 17.07 4.72 -3.13
C VAL A 46 16.56 3.93 -4.33
N CYS A 47 15.68 2.96 -4.12
CA CYS A 47 15.18 2.12 -5.20
C CYS A 47 13.71 1.74 -5.05
N ASN A 48 13.11 1.29 -6.16
CA ASN A 48 11.73 0.81 -6.25
C ASN A 48 10.67 1.84 -5.80
N ASN A 49 11.01 3.13 -5.77
CA ASN A 49 10.09 4.16 -5.33
C ASN A 49 9.24 4.68 -6.48
N ILE A 50 7.94 4.77 -6.22
CA ILE A 50 6.97 5.40 -7.11
C ILE A 50 6.79 6.90 -6.84
N ALA A 51 7.23 7.35 -5.65
CA ALA A 51 7.18 8.75 -5.27
C ALA A 51 8.30 9.54 -5.95
N ARG A 52 8.04 10.83 -6.21
CA ARG A 52 9.09 11.74 -6.67
C ARG A 52 10.21 11.76 -5.65
N LEU A 53 11.43 11.51 -6.11
CA LEU A 53 12.63 11.53 -5.28
C LEU A 53 13.02 12.98 -4.97
N GLY A 54 12.32 13.59 -4.01
CA GLY A 54 12.60 14.93 -3.50
C GLY A 54 12.23 16.09 -4.44
N HIS A 55 12.27 17.29 -3.88
CA HIS A 55 12.09 18.56 -4.57
C HIS A 55 13.44 19.28 -4.62
N PHE A 56 14.34 18.86 -5.51
CA PHE A 56 15.60 19.58 -5.70
C PHE A 56 15.33 20.90 -6.42
N ILE A 57 15.90 21.96 -5.86
CA ILE A 57 15.95 23.28 -6.49
C ILE A 57 16.83 23.12 -7.73
N ASN A 58 16.28 23.32 -8.92
CA ASN A 58 17.03 23.52 -10.18
C ASN A 58 18.02 22.42 -10.61
N GLY A 59 17.56 21.19 -10.80
CA GLY A 59 18.25 20.23 -11.69
C GLY A 59 19.54 19.60 -11.15
N ASP A 60 19.83 19.75 -9.86
CA ASP A 60 20.95 19.05 -9.22
C ASP A 60 20.69 17.53 -9.16
N GLU A 61 21.75 16.74 -9.35
CA GLU A 61 21.72 15.29 -9.20
C GLU A 61 21.42 14.90 -7.74
N LEU A 62 20.64 13.83 -7.56
CA LEU A 62 20.43 13.21 -6.26
C LEU A 62 21.80 12.86 -5.67
N PRO A 63 22.13 13.29 -4.43
CA PRO A 63 23.43 12.98 -3.86
C PRO A 63 23.46 11.54 -3.32
N CYS A 64 22.70 10.61 -3.90
CA CYS A 64 22.60 9.19 -3.56
C CYS A 64 22.55 8.32 -4.82
N ARG A 65 22.73 7.01 -4.65
CA ARG A 65 22.49 6.03 -5.71
C ARG A 65 20.98 5.85 -5.87
N ALA A 66 20.45 6.19 -7.04
CA ALA A 66 19.03 6.04 -7.36
C ALA A 66 18.84 5.03 -8.51
N GLU A 67 18.15 3.92 -8.24
CA GLU A 67 17.97 2.81 -9.19
C GLU A 67 16.50 2.37 -9.25
N ASN A 68 15.97 2.04 -10.42
CA ASN A 68 14.62 1.47 -10.58
C ASN A 68 13.50 2.26 -9.85
N ASN A 69 13.55 3.60 -9.93
CA ASN A 69 12.51 4.48 -9.38
C ASN A 69 11.70 5.13 -10.49
N LEU A 70 10.41 5.39 -10.25
CA LEU A 70 9.56 6.17 -11.14
C LEU A 70 9.58 7.65 -10.73
N ASN A 71 10.54 8.42 -11.25
CA ASN A 71 10.72 9.83 -10.90
C ASN A 71 9.96 10.79 -11.83
N VAL A 72 8.62 10.67 -11.88
CA VAL A 72 7.77 11.57 -12.69
C VAL A 72 6.70 12.26 -11.86
N SER A 73 6.29 13.47 -12.26
CA SER A 73 5.20 14.18 -11.60
C SER A 73 3.89 13.38 -11.69
N ARG A 74 3.19 13.29 -10.55
CA ARG A 74 1.93 12.55 -10.39
C ARG A 74 2.05 11.06 -10.77
N ALA A 75 3.22 10.45 -10.54
CA ALA A 75 3.48 9.03 -10.79
C ALA A 75 2.36 8.14 -10.26
N ALA A 76 2.06 8.20 -8.96
CA ALA A 76 0.99 7.40 -8.33
C ALA A 76 -0.37 7.49 -9.07
N GLN A 77 -0.80 8.70 -9.47
CA GLN A 77 -2.05 8.89 -10.21
C GLN A 77 -2.02 8.26 -11.60
N LYS A 78 -0.85 8.22 -12.24
CA LYS A 78 -0.66 7.69 -13.60
C LYS A 78 -0.56 6.17 -13.62
N THR A 79 0.06 5.59 -12.60
CA THR A 79 0.54 4.21 -12.64
C THR A 79 -0.17 3.25 -11.69
N LEU A 80 -0.82 3.74 -10.63
CA LEU A 80 -1.57 2.90 -9.70
C LEU A 80 -3.02 2.72 -10.11
N ARG A 81 -3.65 1.66 -9.59
CA ARG A 81 -5.02 1.27 -9.94
C ARG A 81 -6.03 2.31 -9.54
N ASP A 82 -6.06 2.79 -8.30
CA ASP A 82 -7.01 3.81 -7.84
C ASP A 82 -6.48 4.52 -6.58
N ALA A 83 -5.34 5.20 -6.70
CA ALA A 83 -4.63 5.79 -5.56
C ALA A 83 -5.46 6.80 -4.76
N GLU A 84 -6.36 7.53 -5.42
CA GLU A 84 -7.28 8.49 -4.76
C GLU A 84 -8.29 7.76 -3.85
N ASN A 85 -8.58 6.49 -4.15
CA ASN A 85 -9.44 5.60 -3.37
C ASN A 85 -8.65 4.49 -2.65
N TRP A 86 -7.36 4.73 -2.40
CA TRP A 86 -6.45 3.87 -1.64
C TRP A 86 -6.19 2.46 -2.21
N ASP A 87 -6.43 2.23 -3.51
CA ASP A 87 -5.89 1.07 -4.22
C ASP A 87 -4.54 1.43 -4.85
N PHE A 88 -3.47 1.17 -4.09
CA PHE A 88 -2.11 1.50 -4.46
C PHE A 88 -1.41 0.38 -5.25
N ARG A 89 -2.13 -0.65 -5.71
CA ARG A 89 -1.56 -1.69 -6.57
C ARG A 89 -1.18 -1.12 -7.94
N PRO A 90 -0.08 -1.57 -8.55
CA PRO A 90 0.28 -1.21 -9.91
C PRO A 90 -0.78 -1.59 -10.94
N ARG A 91 -0.98 -0.73 -11.93
CA ARG A 91 -1.69 -1.10 -13.16
C ARG A 91 -0.77 -1.95 -14.04
N LEU A 92 -1.33 -2.97 -14.67
CA LEU A 92 -0.59 -3.87 -15.54
C LEU A 92 0.15 -3.13 -16.67
N ASP A 93 -0.45 -2.09 -17.21
CA ASP A 93 0.06 -1.32 -18.36
C ASP A 93 0.94 -0.12 -17.99
N ALA A 94 1.29 0.04 -16.70
CA ALA A 94 1.99 1.24 -16.23
C ALA A 94 3.52 1.19 -16.36
N GLY A 95 4.09 0.07 -16.83
CA GLY A 95 5.54 -0.10 -16.97
C GLY A 95 6.32 -0.10 -15.65
N ILE A 96 5.61 -0.26 -14.53
CA ILE A 96 6.17 -0.40 -13.18
C ILE A 96 6.05 -1.82 -12.63
N VAL A 97 5.36 -2.70 -13.35
CA VAL A 97 5.25 -4.13 -13.02
C VAL A 97 6.53 -4.83 -13.47
N ASP A 98 7.12 -5.67 -12.62
CA ASP A 98 8.40 -6.35 -12.84
C ASP A 98 9.57 -5.38 -13.16
N ALA A 99 9.45 -4.11 -12.77
CA ALA A 99 10.41 -3.06 -13.12
C ALA A 99 11.35 -2.70 -11.96
N GLY A 100 11.12 -3.27 -10.78
CA GLY A 100 11.92 -3.08 -9.59
C GLY A 100 13.18 -3.93 -9.56
N ARG A 101 13.93 -3.79 -8.47
CA ARG A 101 15.19 -4.47 -8.21
C ARG A 101 15.15 -5.23 -6.89
N VAL A 102 15.66 -6.46 -6.90
CA VAL A 102 15.91 -7.24 -5.68
C VAL A 102 17.20 -6.76 -5.01
N LEU A 103 17.11 -6.43 -3.72
CA LEU A 103 18.27 -6.05 -2.92
C LEU A 103 19.14 -7.27 -2.57
N THR A 104 20.46 -7.09 -2.65
CA THR A 104 21.45 -8.13 -2.32
C THR A 104 22.33 -7.69 -1.16
N SER A 105 23.12 -8.62 -0.60
CA SER A 105 24.05 -8.31 0.49
C SER A 105 25.04 -7.19 0.17
N GLN A 106 25.31 -6.93 -1.11
CA GLN A 106 26.16 -5.82 -1.58
C GLN A 106 25.49 -4.44 -1.43
N ASP A 107 24.16 -4.39 -1.33
CA ASP A 107 23.41 -3.14 -1.13
C ASP A 107 23.32 -2.73 0.34
N LYS A 108 23.73 -3.61 1.27
CA LYS A 108 23.67 -3.29 2.68
C LYS A 108 24.61 -2.12 3.01
N PRO A 109 24.17 -1.15 3.84
CA PRO A 109 25.04 -0.08 4.30
C PRO A 109 26.14 -0.58 5.25
N ASP A 110 25.92 -1.74 5.90
CA ASP A 110 26.84 -2.45 6.77
C ASP A 110 26.46 -3.93 6.93
N THR A 111 27.29 -4.71 7.62
CA THR A 111 27.07 -6.15 7.82
C THR A 111 25.90 -6.47 8.74
N ASP A 112 25.55 -5.55 9.64
CA ASP A 112 24.58 -5.77 10.71
C ASP A 112 23.15 -5.43 10.26
N THR A 113 23.01 -4.67 9.17
CA THR A 113 21.72 -4.35 8.56
C THR A 113 21.08 -5.64 8.05
N PRO A 114 19.90 -6.03 8.59
CA PRO A 114 19.18 -7.18 8.10
C PRO A 114 18.70 -6.90 6.67
N LEU A 115 18.90 -7.87 5.77
CA LEU A 115 18.16 -7.91 4.52
C LEU A 115 17.11 -8.99 4.65
N VAL A 116 15.86 -8.57 4.62
CA VAL A 116 14.73 -9.46 4.52
C VAL A 116 14.50 -9.69 3.02
N PRO A 117 14.53 -10.95 2.53
CA PRO A 117 14.20 -11.23 1.14
C PRO A 117 12.81 -10.69 0.80
N LEU A 118 12.73 -9.88 -0.25
CA LEU A 118 11.46 -9.44 -0.82
C LEU A 118 10.75 -10.65 -1.42
N ILE A 119 9.47 -10.79 -1.08
CA ILE A 119 8.57 -11.73 -1.76
C ILE A 119 7.83 -10.90 -2.81
N TYR A 120 8.02 -11.27 -4.08
CA TYR A 120 7.41 -10.59 -5.21
C TYR A 120 6.76 -11.61 -6.16
N LEU A 121 5.94 -11.11 -7.06
CA LEU A 121 5.27 -11.90 -8.10
C LEU A 121 5.86 -11.55 -9.46
N GLY A 122 6.15 -12.56 -10.28
CA GLY A 122 6.74 -12.35 -11.60
C GLY A 122 8.26 -12.52 -11.61
N GLU A 123 8.91 -11.80 -12.52
CA GLU A 123 10.35 -11.88 -12.77
C GLU A 123 11.16 -10.95 -11.85
N ALA A 124 10.53 -9.87 -11.35
CA ALA A 124 11.14 -8.90 -10.46
C ALA A 124 10.07 -8.21 -9.60
N PRO A 125 10.42 -7.55 -8.47
CA PRO A 125 9.45 -6.76 -7.71
C PRO A 125 8.90 -5.61 -8.55
N ASP A 126 7.70 -5.15 -8.21
CA ASP A 126 7.13 -3.94 -8.80
C ASP A 126 7.75 -2.68 -8.21
N ILE A 127 7.76 -1.59 -8.98
CA ILE A 127 8.09 -0.26 -8.43
C ILE A 127 6.88 0.24 -7.65
N GLY A 128 7.00 0.22 -6.33
CA GLY A 128 5.98 0.67 -5.39
C GLY A 128 5.94 -0.19 -4.14
N ALA A 129 4.88 -0.02 -3.36
CA ALA A 129 4.65 -0.74 -2.11
C ALA A 129 3.77 -2.00 -2.27
N TYR A 130 3.37 -2.30 -3.50
CA TYR A 130 2.40 -3.36 -3.77
C TYR A 130 2.73 -4.05 -5.08
N GLU A 131 2.49 -5.36 -5.11
CA GLU A 131 2.68 -6.21 -6.28
C GLU A 131 1.38 -6.34 -7.07
N HIS A 132 1.47 -6.26 -8.39
CA HIS A 132 0.40 -6.58 -9.29
C HIS A 132 0.01 -8.06 -9.16
N GLY A 133 -1.28 -8.33 -9.07
CA GLY A 133 -1.78 -9.71 -8.91
C GLY A 133 -1.61 -10.31 -7.52
N ALA A 134 -1.13 -9.54 -6.53
CA ALA A 134 -1.09 -9.96 -5.14
C ALA A 134 -2.47 -10.44 -4.67
N GLN A 135 -2.50 -11.60 -4.01
CA GLN A 135 -3.73 -12.23 -3.54
C GLN A 135 -4.30 -11.54 -2.30
N SER A 136 -3.49 -10.74 -1.59
CA SER A 136 -3.89 -10.01 -0.40
C SER A 136 -3.35 -8.59 -0.45
N TYR A 137 -4.07 -7.66 0.17
CA TYR A 137 -3.72 -6.26 0.22
C TYR A 137 -3.30 -5.88 1.63
N TRP A 138 -2.03 -5.55 1.83
CA TRP A 138 -1.57 -5.13 3.15
C TRP A 138 -2.10 -3.72 3.47
N ILE A 139 -2.69 -3.56 4.66
CA ILE A 139 -3.23 -2.29 5.14
C ILE A 139 -2.59 -1.97 6.50
N PRO A 140 -1.99 -0.78 6.68
CA PRO A 140 -1.36 -0.43 7.94
C PRO A 140 -2.40 -0.24 9.03
N GLY A 141 -2.05 -0.63 10.25
CA GLY A 141 -2.80 -0.28 11.45
C GLY A 141 -3.01 -1.43 12.42
N ARG A 142 -3.54 -1.09 13.59
CA ARG A 142 -3.95 -2.08 14.60
C ARG A 142 -5.18 -2.83 14.11
N GLN A 143 -5.10 -4.15 14.10
CA GLN A 143 -6.28 -5.00 13.97
C GLN A 143 -7.06 -5.03 15.30
N ASP A 144 -8.37 -4.80 15.21
CA ASP A 144 -9.32 -5.04 16.30
C ASP A 144 -10.20 -6.24 15.97
N VAL A 145 -11.09 -6.67 16.87
CA VAL A 145 -11.96 -7.83 16.66
C VAL A 145 -12.88 -7.72 15.44
N LEU A 146 -13.18 -6.50 14.98
CA LEU A 146 -13.97 -6.24 13.78
C LEU A 146 -13.09 -5.79 12.61
N PRO A 147 -13.48 -6.10 11.36
CA PRO A 147 -12.85 -5.53 10.18
C PRO A 147 -12.90 -4.01 10.18
N SER A 148 -11.86 -3.37 9.66
CA SER A 148 -11.70 -1.91 9.67
C SER A 148 -10.98 -1.43 8.40
N THR A 149 -10.78 -0.12 8.27
CA THR A 149 -10.05 0.53 7.16
C THR A 149 -10.49 0.00 5.77
N PRO A 150 -11.73 0.31 5.35
CA PRO A 150 -12.19 -0.06 4.02
C PRO A 150 -11.38 0.65 2.94
N VAL A 151 -11.19 -0.06 1.83
CA VAL A 151 -10.68 0.45 0.56
C VAL A 151 -11.69 0.04 -0.50
N PRO A 152 -12.36 0.97 -1.19
CA PRO A 152 -12.30 2.42 -1.01
C PRO A 152 -12.65 2.89 0.41
N PRO A 153 -12.12 4.04 0.86
CA PRO A 153 -12.50 4.66 2.14
C PRO A 153 -14.00 4.80 2.30
N ASP A 154 -14.48 4.76 3.54
CA ASP A 154 -15.89 5.04 3.80
C ASP A 154 -16.25 6.46 3.34
N GLY A 155 -17.32 6.57 2.55
CA GLY A 155 -17.75 7.81 1.92
C GLY A 155 -16.99 8.20 0.64
N ALA A 156 -16.08 7.35 0.14
CA ALA A 156 -15.33 7.63 -1.09
C ALA A 156 -16.24 7.94 -2.28
N ILE A 157 -15.77 8.83 -3.15
CA ILE A 157 -16.43 9.24 -4.40
C ILE A 157 -15.45 9.09 -5.55
N GLY A 158 -15.96 8.91 -6.77
CA GLY A 158 -15.09 8.74 -7.94
C GLY A 158 -14.41 7.37 -7.99
N VAL A 159 -14.94 6.39 -7.26
CA VAL A 159 -14.44 5.01 -7.28
C VAL A 159 -14.57 4.42 -8.68
N LYS A 160 -13.57 3.68 -9.13
CA LYS A 160 -13.62 3.05 -10.47
C LYS A 160 -14.73 2.00 -10.59
N PRO A 161 -15.39 1.87 -11.75
CA PRO A 161 -16.35 0.79 -12.02
C PRO A 161 -15.78 -0.63 -11.85
N THR A 162 -14.46 -0.78 -11.91
CA THR A 162 -13.74 -2.05 -11.74
C THR A 162 -12.99 -2.12 -10.39
N ALA A 163 -13.42 -1.35 -9.40
CA ALA A 163 -12.78 -1.33 -8.09
C ALA A 163 -12.95 -2.66 -7.35
N ASP A 164 -11.89 -3.09 -6.69
CA ASP A 164 -11.95 -4.14 -5.68
C ASP A 164 -12.25 -3.51 -4.32
N LEU A 165 -12.95 -4.26 -3.46
CA LEU A 165 -13.23 -3.87 -2.08
C LEU A 165 -12.27 -4.62 -1.16
N MET A 166 -11.50 -3.89 -0.35
CA MET A 166 -10.48 -4.44 0.54
C MET A 166 -10.65 -3.89 1.95
N PHE A 167 -10.25 -4.64 2.96
CA PHE A 167 -10.44 -4.26 4.36
C PHE A 167 -9.28 -4.74 5.21
N LEU A 168 -8.98 -4.04 6.31
CA LEU A 168 -8.08 -4.54 7.34
C LEU A 168 -8.81 -5.67 8.09
N PRO A 169 -8.29 -6.92 8.07
CA PRO A 169 -8.97 -8.05 8.70
C PRO A 169 -9.18 -7.87 10.21
N GLY A 170 -10.26 -8.46 10.72
CA GLY A 170 -10.47 -8.61 12.15
C GLY A 170 -9.38 -9.47 12.80
N LEU A 171 -8.93 -9.07 13.99
CA LEU A 171 -7.86 -9.70 14.76
C LEU A 171 -8.20 -11.18 15.04
N ALA A 172 -7.34 -12.07 14.54
CA ALA A 172 -7.48 -13.52 14.67
C ALA A 172 -8.81 -14.09 14.13
N ALA A 173 -9.48 -13.38 13.21
CA ALA A 173 -10.59 -13.94 12.45
C ALA A 173 -10.06 -14.93 11.41
N GLY A 174 -10.67 -16.12 11.32
CA GLY A 174 -10.31 -17.13 10.34
C GLY A 174 -11.04 -16.97 9.01
N GLU A 175 -12.18 -16.29 9.02
CA GLU A 175 -12.95 -15.98 7.81
C GLU A 175 -13.61 -14.60 7.91
N HIS A 176 -13.96 -14.06 6.75
CA HIS A 176 -14.66 -12.80 6.59
C HIS A 176 -15.83 -12.95 5.61
N VAL A 177 -17.04 -12.68 6.08
CA VAL A 177 -18.24 -12.74 5.24
C VAL A 177 -18.52 -11.35 4.68
N VAL A 178 -18.49 -11.23 3.35
CA VAL A 178 -18.67 -9.94 2.67
C VAL A 178 -20.09 -9.78 2.17
N TYR A 179 -20.69 -8.63 2.46
CA TYR A 179 -22.02 -8.22 2.01
C TYR A 179 -21.92 -6.96 1.15
N LEU A 180 -22.73 -6.90 0.09
CA LEU A 180 -22.80 -5.73 -0.80
C LEU A 180 -24.27 -5.48 -1.21
N GLY A 181 -24.65 -4.21 -1.27
CA GLY A 181 -25.98 -3.78 -1.64
C GLY A 181 -26.02 -2.33 -2.11
N THR A 182 -27.22 -1.84 -2.39
CA THR A 182 -27.47 -0.44 -2.78
C THR A 182 -28.30 0.32 -1.75
N SER A 183 -28.59 -0.31 -0.61
CA SER A 183 -29.11 0.30 0.61
C SER A 183 -28.40 -0.32 1.82
N PRO A 184 -28.14 0.45 2.88
CA PRO A 184 -27.49 -0.07 4.09
C PRO A 184 -28.37 -1.06 4.87
N GLU A 185 -29.68 -1.03 4.70
CA GLU A 185 -30.63 -1.95 5.33
C GLU A 185 -30.74 -3.28 4.57
N SER A 186 -30.33 -3.33 3.31
CA SER A 186 -30.47 -4.49 2.43
C SER A 186 -29.20 -4.77 1.62
N MET A 187 -28.28 -5.49 2.26
CA MET A 187 -27.09 -6.04 1.62
C MET A 187 -27.19 -7.56 1.55
N ALA A 188 -26.88 -8.14 0.40
CA ALA A 188 -26.83 -9.59 0.24
C ALA A 188 -25.40 -10.10 0.41
N LYS A 189 -25.24 -11.26 1.06
CA LYS A 189 -23.97 -11.99 1.15
C LYS A 189 -23.43 -12.22 -0.26
N ARG A 190 -22.16 -11.88 -0.48
CA ARG A 190 -21.47 -12.08 -1.76
C ARG A 190 -20.48 -13.22 -1.71
N THR A 191 -19.68 -13.29 -0.66
CA THR A 191 -18.62 -14.30 -0.54
C THR A 191 -18.20 -14.51 0.93
N VAL A 192 -17.38 -15.53 1.15
CA VAL A 192 -16.60 -15.76 2.37
C VAL A 192 -15.14 -15.82 1.96
N LEU A 193 -14.28 -15.05 2.63
CA LEU A 193 -12.84 -15.00 2.37
C LEU A 193 -12.10 -15.58 3.58
N SER A 194 -11.09 -16.42 3.35
CA SER A 194 -10.28 -17.04 4.42
C SER A 194 -8.80 -16.65 4.32
N ASP A 195 -8.26 -16.60 3.11
CA ASP A 195 -6.82 -16.36 2.87
C ASP A 195 -6.53 -14.99 2.22
N THR A 196 -7.57 -14.18 2.01
CA THR A 196 -7.48 -12.88 1.34
C THR A 196 -8.41 -11.87 2.00
N ASN A 197 -8.06 -10.60 1.88
CA ASN A 197 -8.90 -9.46 2.24
C ASN A 197 -9.37 -8.65 1.03
N ILE A 198 -9.29 -9.22 -0.18
CA ILE A 198 -9.70 -8.59 -1.43
C ILE A 198 -11.00 -9.26 -1.91
N PHE A 199 -12.03 -8.45 -2.16
CA PHE A 199 -13.26 -8.88 -2.80
C PHE A 199 -13.47 -8.12 -4.11
N THR A 200 -13.54 -8.85 -5.23
CA THR A 200 -13.85 -8.28 -6.56
C THR A 200 -15.33 -8.42 -6.86
N PRO A 201 -16.14 -7.34 -6.78
CA PRO A 201 -17.58 -7.40 -7.05
C PRO A 201 -17.93 -7.56 -8.54
N GLY A 202 -16.95 -7.49 -9.43
CA GLY A 202 -17.15 -7.38 -10.87
C GLY A 202 -17.37 -5.93 -11.31
N HIS A 203 -18.21 -5.72 -12.31
CA HIS A 203 -18.49 -4.38 -12.82
C HIS A 203 -19.55 -3.66 -11.96
N LEU A 204 -19.20 -2.49 -11.44
CA LEU A 204 -20.08 -1.61 -10.67
C LEU A 204 -20.70 -0.54 -11.57
N ASN A 205 -21.96 -0.18 -11.32
CA ASN A 205 -22.66 0.79 -12.16
C ASN A 205 -22.17 2.23 -11.90
N PRO A 206 -21.76 2.97 -12.93
CA PRO A 206 -21.36 4.37 -12.81
C PRO A 206 -22.41 5.26 -12.13
N GLY A 207 -21.96 6.24 -11.35
CA GLY A 207 -22.81 7.19 -10.63
C GLY A 207 -23.63 6.59 -9.48
N ARG A 208 -23.47 5.28 -9.19
CA ARG A 208 -24.23 4.60 -8.13
C ARG A 208 -23.46 4.55 -6.82
N THR A 209 -24.18 4.77 -5.71
CA THR A 209 -23.68 4.50 -4.37
C THR A 209 -23.96 3.06 -3.97
N TYR A 210 -22.94 2.39 -3.44
CA TYR A 210 -23.03 1.05 -2.88
C TYR A 210 -22.73 1.09 -1.39
N TYR A 211 -23.34 0.14 -0.67
CA TYR A 211 -23.13 -0.11 0.74
C TYR A 211 -22.56 -1.51 0.91
N TRP A 212 -21.56 -1.66 1.77
CA TRP A 212 -20.93 -2.94 2.01
C TRP A 212 -20.50 -3.09 3.46
N ARG A 213 -20.38 -4.33 3.89
CA ARG A 213 -20.03 -4.71 5.26
C ARG A 213 -19.23 -6.00 5.21
N VAL A 214 -18.31 -6.14 6.15
CA VAL A 214 -17.55 -7.38 6.33
C VAL A 214 -17.73 -7.86 7.76
N ASP A 215 -18.23 -9.07 7.92
CA ASP A 215 -18.42 -9.70 9.23
C ASP A 215 -17.22 -10.63 9.49
N ALA A 216 -16.63 -10.55 10.70
CA ALA A 216 -15.52 -11.41 11.09
C ALA A 216 -16.03 -12.70 11.73
N VAL A 217 -15.51 -13.84 11.28
CA VAL A 217 -15.79 -15.16 11.87
C VAL A 217 -14.57 -15.59 12.67
N ARG A 218 -14.79 -15.84 13.96
CA ARG A 218 -13.76 -16.34 14.88
C ARG A 218 -14.37 -17.34 15.84
N ASP A 219 -13.73 -18.50 15.98
CA ASP A 219 -14.15 -19.56 16.91
C ASP A 219 -15.62 -19.99 16.68
N GLY A 220 -16.08 -19.95 15.42
CA GLY A 220 -17.46 -20.26 15.02
C GLY A 220 -18.47 -19.13 15.25
N GLU A 221 -18.08 -18.03 15.89
CA GLU A 221 -18.94 -16.86 16.10
C GLU A 221 -18.76 -15.85 14.96
N THR A 222 -19.88 -15.38 14.40
CA THR A 222 -19.89 -14.29 13.42
C THR A 222 -20.17 -12.96 14.11
N ARG A 223 -19.25 -12.00 13.96
CA ARG A 223 -19.38 -10.64 14.52
C ARG A 223 -19.59 -9.63 13.38
N PRO A 224 -20.76 -8.97 13.33
CA PRO A 224 -21.03 -8.00 12.29
C PRO A 224 -20.08 -6.80 12.32
N GLY A 225 -19.53 -6.45 11.15
CA GLY A 225 -18.68 -5.27 11.02
C GLY A 225 -19.47 -3.97 10.84
N PRO A 226 -18.78 -2.82 10.78
CA PRO A 226 -19.39 -1.55 10.40
C PRO A 226 -19.86 -1.57 8.94
N THR A 227 -20.93 -0.82 8.64
CA THR A 227 -21.38 -0.61 7.25
C THR A 227 -20.65 0.58 6.66
N TRP A 228 -20.06 0.38 5.49
CA TRP A 228 -19.36 1.39 4.71
C TRP A 228 -20.10 1.69 3.42
N LYS A 229 -19.83 2.85 2.83
CA LYS A 229 -20.37 3.23 1.52
C LYS A 229 -19.31 3.84 0.61
N PHE A 230 -19.55 3.77 -0.68
CA PHE A 230 -18.78 4.50 -1.68
C PHE A 230 -19.64 4.80 -2.92
N THR A 231 -19.23 5.78 -3.71
CA THR A 231 -19.91 6.19 -4.95
C THR A 231 -19.00 6.03 -6.15
N VAL A 232 -19.46 5.25 -7.12
CA VAL A 232 -18.75 5.01 -8.38
C VAL A 232 -18.71 6.31 -9.19
N ALA A 233 -17.58 6.59 -9.84
CA ALA A 233 -17.46 7.70 -10.78
C ALA A 233 -18.63 7.72 -11.77
N SER A 234 -19.16 8.91 -12.05
CA SER A 234 -20.12 9.10 -13.13
C SER A 234 -19.39 8.97 -14.47
N GLN A 235 -20.12 8.57 -15.52
CA GLN A 235 -19.58 8.59 -16.89
C GLN A 235 -19.32 10.02 -17.36
#